data_AF-A0AAP0S4C6-F1
#
_entry.id   AF-A0AAP0S4C6-F1
#
_cell.length_a   1.000
_cell.length_b   1.000
_cell.length_c   1.000
_cell.angle_alpha   90.00
_cell.angle_beta   90.00
_cell.angle_gamma   90.00
#
_symmetry.space_group_name_H-M   'P 1'
#
loop_
_entity.id
_entity.type
_entity.pdbx_description
1 polymer ?
#
loop_
_entity_poly.entity_id
_entity_poly.type
_entity_poly.pdbx_seq_one_letter_code
_entity_poly.pdbx_strand_id
1 'polypeptide(L)'
;MTEVVKTCPAAMGFAFAAGTTDGPGAFDFKQGDDQGNVFWTLVRNLLKTPDEKQINCQHPKPILLDTGEMKAPYDWAPSILPVQILRIGQLVILSVPGEFTAMAGRRLRDAVRRELTSRANREFGSNVHIVIAGLTNTYSQYVTTFEEYQMQRYEGASTLYGPHTLSAYIQEFKKLAAALIGGHSVETGPPPPDLLDKQISLLTPVLLDMTPSGVNFGDVKTDVPLNSTFKRGDMVTVTFWSACPRNDLMTEGTYALVEILQDKKTWVPAYDDDDFCLRFKWSRPGKLSPRSYATIEWRIPESAVSGVHRINHFGASKGLFGSIHHFTGSSSAFVVV
;
A
#
# COMPACT_ATOMS: atom_id res chain seq x y z
N MET A 1 15.94 34.04 -18.88
CA MET A 1 16.15 33.00 -19.91
C MET A 1 15.38 31.76 -19.46
N THR A 2 14.60 31.13 -20.34
CA THR A 2 13.96 29.84 -20.06
C THR A 2 14.95 28.74 -20.40
N GLU A 3 15.37 27.96 -19.40
CA GLU A 3 16.27 26.82 -19.57
C GLU A 3 15.47 25.57 -19.99
N VAL A 4 15.99 24.83 -20.97
CA VAL A 4 15.41 23.56 -21.41
C VAL A 4 16.09 22.43 -20.64
N VAL A 5 15.31 21.72 -19.83
CA VAL A 5 15.78 20.59 -19.01
C VAL A 5 15.14 19.28 -19.46
N LYS A 6 15.67 18.14 -19.01
CA LYS A 6 15.17 16.80 -19.33
C LYS A 6 14.98 15.97 -18.07
N THR A 7 14.04 15.03 -18.13
CA THR A 7 13.95 13.94 -17.15
C THR A 7 15.03 12.90 -17.39
N CYS A 8 15.30 12.10 -16.37
CA CYS A 8 16.27 11.02 -16.41
C CYS A 8 15.59 9.65 -16.53
N PRO A 9 16.28 8.62 -17.05
CA PRO A 9 15.95 7.24 -16.73
C PRO A 9 15.82 7.07 -15.20
N ALA A 10 14.88 6.23 -14.76
CA ALA A 10 14.56 6.08 -13.34
C ALA A 10 15.77 5.65 -12.50
N ALA A 11 15.94 6.24 -11.31
CA ALA A 11 16.92 5.77 -10.34
C ALA A 11 16.48 6.08 -8.90
N MET A 12 16.80 5.18 -7.97
CA MET A 12 16.61 5.37 -6.54
C MET A 12 17.94 5.72 -5.87
N GLY A 13 17.90 6.72 -4.99
CA GLY A 13 19.07 7.18 -4.25
C GLY A 13 19.36 6.35 -3.00
N PHE A 14 20.51 6.56 -2.35
CA PHE A 14 20.85 5.87 -1.10
C PHE A 14 19.82 6.09 0.02
N ALA A 15 19.31 7.30 0.18
CA ALA A 15 18.33 7.62 1.21
C ALA A 15 16.96 6.92 1.02
N PHE A 16 16.69 6.30 -0.14
CA PHE A 16 15.53 5.41 -0.30
C PHE A 16 15.59 4.24 0.69
N ALA A 17 16.76 3.63 0.86
CA ALA A 17 16.90 2.48 1.76
C ALA A 17 16.88 2.87 3.25
N ALA A 18 16.93 4.17 3.57
CA ALA A 18 16.81 4.68 4.94
C ALA A 18 15.36 4.70 5.47
N GLY A 19 14.36 4.58 4.58
CA GLY A 19 12.94 4.70 4.94
C GLY A 19 12.61 6.06 5.57
N THR A 20 11.50 6.12 6.33
CA THR A 20 11.02 7.32 7.01
C THR A 20 10.89 7.12 8.51
N THR A 21 10.45 8.14 9.24
CA THR A 21 10.08 8.01 10.65
C THR A 21 8.86 7.10 10.86
N ASP A 22 8.02 6.94 9.83
CA ASP A 22 6.79 6.13 9.88
C ASP A 22 7.04 4.66 9.52
N GLY A 23 8.19 4.40 8.89
CA GLY A 23 8.66 3.07 8.53
C GLY A 23 10.17 3.14 8.30
N PRO A 24 11.00 2.98 9.36
CA PRO A 24 12.44 3.10 9.20
C PRO A 24 12.95 2.01 8.27
N GLY A 25 13.91 2.39 7.44
CA GLY A 25 14.62 1.46 6.58
C GLY A 25 15.40 0.44 7.38
N ALA A 26 15.95 -0.54 6.68
CA ALA A 26 16.85 -1.52 7.27
C ALA A 26 18.31 -1.04 7.16
N PHE A 27 19.19 -1.66 7.94
CA PHE A 27 20.65 -1.45 7.91
C PHE A 27 21.10 -0.03 8.34
N ASP A 28 22.21 0.44 7.78
CA ASP A 28 22.98 1.63 8.16
C ASP A 28 22.68 2.88 7.31
N PHE A 29 21.63 2.82 6.47
CA PHE A 29 21.23 3.94 5.62
C PHE A 29 20.66 5.12 6.42
N LYS A 30 20.99 6.34 6.00
CA LYS A 30 20.50 7.59 6.59
C LYS A 30 19.83 8.46 5.54
N GLN A 31 18.79 9.20 5.94
CA GLN A 31 18.21 10.22 5.08
C GLN A 31 19.15 11.41 4.91
N GLY A 32 19.13 12.03 3.73
CA GLY A 32 20.03 13.15 3.39
C GLY A 32 21.44 12.71 3.01
N ASP A 33 21.65 11.42 2.74
CA ASP A 33 22.92 10.92 2.22
C ASP A 33 23.06 11.32 0.74
N ASP A 34 23.98 12.25 0.47
CA ASP A 34 24.33 12.76 -0.85
C ASP A 34 25.67 12.22 -1.38
N GLN A 35 26.39 11.41 -0.57
CA GLN A 35 27.70 10.84 -0.94
C GLN A 35 27.62 9.33 -1.24
N GLY A 36 26.77 8.61 -0.52
CA GLY A 36 26.65 7.16 -0.55
C GLY A 36 27.72 6.43 0.27
N ASN A 37 27.43 5.18 0.63
CA ASN A 37 28.33 4.26 1.34
C ASN A 37 29.12 3.37 0.35
N VAL A 38 30.43 3.20 0.61
CA VAL A 38 31.36 2.38 -0.21
C VAL A 38 30.93 0.92 -0.34
N PHE A 39 30.44 0.29 0.74
CA PHE A 39 30.01 -1.11 0.71
C PHE A 39 28.80 -1.30 -0.22
N TRP A 40 27.78 -0.47 -0.05
CA TRP A 40 26.56 -0.52 -0.86
C TRP A 40 26.79 -0.08 -2.31
N THR A 41 27.80 0.77 -2.55
CA THR A 41 28.28 1.08 -3.91
C THR A 41 28.82 -0.16 -4.62
N LEU A 42 29.56 -1.03 -3.91
CA LEU A 42 30.08 -2.28 -4.46
C LEU A 42 28.94 -3.28 -4.76
N VAL A 43 27.96 -3.40 -3.85
CA VAL A 43 26.77 -4.24 -4.06
C VAL A 43 25.93 -3.75 -5.24
N ARG A 44 25.70 -2.44 -5.35
CA ARG A 44 25.05 -1.82 -6.51
C ARG A 44 25.77 -2.17 -7.80
N ASN A 45 27.09 -2.01 -7.85
CA ASN A 45 27.86 -2.23 -9.06
C ASN A 45 27.86 -3.71 -9.51
N LEU A 46 27.63 -4.66 -8.59
CA LEU A 46 27.42 -6.07 -8.94
C LEU A 46 26.07 -6.29 -9.66
N LEU A 47 25.05 -5.48 -9.34
CA LEU A 47 23.75 -5.53 -10.02
C LEU A 47 23.78 -4.74 -11.34
N LYS A 48 24.11 -3.44 -11.27
CA LYS A 48 24.21 -2.51 -12.40
C LYS A 48 24.98 -1.27 -11.97
N THR A 49 26.12 -1.00 -12.62
CA THR A 49 26.87 0.24 -12.44
C THR A 49 26.21 1.38 -13.25
N PRO A 50 25.80 2.49 -12.62
CA PRO A 50 25.30 3.67 -13.34
C PRO A 50 26.39 4.30 -14.20
N ASP A 51 26.06 4.73 -15.42
CA ASP A 51 26.98 5.45 -16.28
C ASP A 51 27.09 6.94 -15.91
N GLU A 52 28.09 7.65 -16.45
CA GLU A 52 28.30 9.07 -16.16
C GLU A 52 27.11 9.95 -16.57
N LYS A 53 26.41 9.58 -17.65
CA LYS A 53 25.25 10.34 -18.13
C LYS A 53 24.11 10.27 -17.11
N GLN A 54 23.86 9.08 -16.57
CA GLN A 54 22.84 8.83 -15.57
C GLN A 54 23.18 9.50 -14.23
N ILE A 55 24.45 9.41 -13.79
CA ILE A 55 24.93 10.11 -12.59
C ILE A 55 24.74 11.64 -12.74
N ASN A 56 25.17 12.21 -13.87
CA ASN A 56 25.04 13.64 -14.12
C ASN A 56 23.58 14.09 -14.22
N CYS A 57 22.70 13.29 -14.82
CA CYS A 57 21.28 13.60 -14.92
C CYS A 57 20.60 13.60 -13.54
N GLN A 58 20.91 12.60 -12.71
CA GLN A 58 20.28 12.41 -11.40
C GLN A 58 20.87 13.30 -10.30
N HIS A 59 22.03 13.93 -10.55
CA HIS A 59 22.71 14.79 -9.58
C HIS A 59 21.76 15.77 -8.87
N PRO A 60 21.86 15.94 -7.53
CA PRO A 60 22.89 15.43 -6.61
C PRO A 60 22.60 14.04 -6.04
N LYS A 61 21.61 13.29 -6.55
CA LYS A 61 21.28 11.97 -6.01
C LYS A 61 22.45 10.97 -6.16
N PRO A 62 22.99 10.42 -5.07
CA PRO A 62 23.85 9.26 -5.17
C PRO A 62 22.98 8.04 -5.49
N ILE A 63 23.15 7.48 -6.69
CA ILE A 63 22.30 6.37 -7.17
C ILE A 63 22.64 5.09 -6.39
N LEU A 64 21.64 4.49 -5.73
CA LEU A 64 21.73 3.16 -5.12
C LEU A 64 21.23 2.08 -6.07
N LEU A 65 20.13 2.33 -6.79
CA LEU A 65 19.55 1.39 -7.76
C LEU A 65 19.25 2.13 -9.07
N ASP A 66 19.87 1.69 -10.16
CA ASP A 66 19.71 2.28 -11.49
C ASP A 66 18.55 1.63 -12.27
N THR A 67 17.35 1.72 -11.71
CA THR A 67 16.19 0.92 -12.16
C THR A 67 15.74 1.20 -13.59
N GLY A 68 16.04 2.39 -14.12
CA GLY A 68 15.78 2.76 -15.51
C GLY A 68 16.63 1.97 -16.49
N GLU A 69 17.82 1.52 -16.07
CA GLU A 69 18.79 0.77 -16.89
C GLU A 69 18.84 -0.73 -16.52
N MET A 70 17.98 -1.17 -15.61
CA MET A 70 17.80 -2.57 -15.21
C MET A 70 16.60 -3.17 -15.95
N LYS A 71 16.90 -4.03 -16.94
CA LYS A 71 15.92 -4.56 -17.91
C LYS A 71 15.62 -6.05 -17.76
N ALA A 72 16.39 -6.76 -16.93
CA ALA A 72 16.26 -8.20 -16.74
C ALA A 72 15.75 -8.51 -15.33
N PRO A 73 14.78 -9.42 -15.16
CA PRO A 73 14.04 -10.16 -16.22
C PRO A 73 13.03 -9.32 -17.01
N TYR A 74 12.70 -8.13 -16.52
CA TYR A 74 11.87 -7.09 -17.16
C TYR A 74 12.27 -5.72 -16.59
N ASP A 75 11.65 -4.63 -17.04
CA ASP A 75 11.89 -3.28 -16.52
C ASP A 75 11.61 -3.17 -15.01
N TRP A 76 12.55 -2.62 -14.24
CA TRP A 76 12.44 -2.49 -12.78
C TRP A 76 11.68 -1.24 -12.32
N ALA A 77 11.43 -0.30 -13.22
CA ALA A 77 10.64 0.89 -12.97
C ALA A 77 9.81 1.25 -14.21
N PRO A 78 8.58 1.80 -14.04
CA PRO A 78 7.75 2.20 -15.16
C PRO A 78 8.41 3.35 -15.93
N SER A 79 8.45 3.24 -17.26
CA SER A 79 8.90 4.30 -18.17
C SER A 79 7.73 5.05 -18.82
N ILE A 80 6.52 4.50 -18.72
CA ILE A 80 5.28 5.04 -19.27
C ILE A 80 4.34 5.31 -18.09
N LEU A 81 3.95 6.57 -17.92
CA LEU A 81 3.11 7.00 -16.79
C LEU A 81 1.80 7.63 -17.28
N PRO A 82 0.63 7.15 -16.80
CA PRO A 82 -0.66 7.77 -17.05
C PRO A 82 -0.81 9.05 -16.22
N VAL A 83 -1.07 10.16 -16.90
CA VAL A 83 -1.51 11.42 -16.30
C VAL A 83 -2.91 11.76 -16.78
N GLN A 84 -3.79 12.19 -15.89
CA GLN A 84 -5.20 12.41 -16.21
C GLN A 84 -5.78 13.57 -15.42
N ILE A 85 -6.67 14.32 -16.05
CA ILE A 85 -7.54 15.31 -15.40
C ILE A 85 -8.99 14.85 -15.57
N LEU A 86 -9.73 14.80 -14.46
CA LEU A 86 -11.18 14.62 -14.47
C LEU A 86 -11.86 15.92 -14.08
N ARG A 87 -12.93 16.29 -14.79
CA ARG A 87 -13.71 17.49 -14.53
C ARG A 87 -15.15 17.12 -14.22
N ILE A 88 -15.65 17.62 -13.08
CA ILE A 88 -17.04 17.47 -12.64
C ILE A 88 -17.55 18.87 -12.26
N GLY A 89 -18.22 19.55 -13.18
CA GLY A 89 -18.64 20.95 -12.98
C GLY A 89 -17.43 21.85 -12.70
N GLN A 90 -17.36 22.43 -11.49
CA GLN A 90 -16.25 23.26 -11.03
C GLN A 90 -15.14 22.50 -10.28
N LEU A 91 -15.31 21.21 -10.03
CA LEU A 91 -14.30 20.34 -9.45
C LEU A 91 -13.39 19.78 -10.55
N VAL A 92 -12.09 19.89 -10.34
CA VAL A 92 -11.03 19.36 -11.19
C VAL A 92 -10.13 18.46 -10.35
N ILE A 93 -10.04 17.19 -10.73
CA ILE A 93 -9.24 16.17 -10.05
C ILE A 93 -8.00 15.91 -10.90
N LEU A 94 -6.83 16.12 -10.32
CA LEU A 94 -5.54 15.82 -10.94
C LEU A 94 -5.06 14.45 -10.46
N SER A 95 -5.20 13.44 -11.32
CA SER A 95 -4.82 12.05 -11.03
C SER A 95 -3.33 11.86 -11.30
N VAL A 96 -2.52 11.81 -10.25
CA VAL A 96 -1.06 11.69 -10.34
C VAL A 96 -0.58 10.29 -9.95
N PRO A 97 0.30 9.65 -10.73
CA PRO A 97 0.73 8.27 -10.50
C PRO A 97 1.90 8.17 -9.51
N GLY A 98 1.80 8.86 -8.37
CA GLY A 98 2.87 8.86 -7.36
C GLY A 98 2.52 9.70 -6.14
N GLU A 99 3.52 9.89 -5.28
CA GLU A 99 3.42 10.58 -3.99
C GLU A 99 4.04 11.97 -4.08
N PHE A 100 3.19 12.99 -4.27
CA PHE A 100 3.65 14.37 -4.34
C PHE A 100 3.86 14.94 -2.94
N THR A 101 5.02 15.58 -2.72
CA THR A 101 5.22 16.38 -1.51
C THR A 101 4.21 17.53 -1.44
N ALA A 102 4.07 18.11 -0.25
CA ALA A 102 3.17 19.23 -0.03
C ALA A 102 3.42 20.38 -1.00
N MET A 103 4.69 20.75 -1.26
CA MET A 103 5.01 21.85 -2.17
C MET A 103 4.91 21.44 -3.63
N ALA A 104 5.25 20.19 -3.99
CA ALA A 104 5.04 19.67 -5.33
C ALA A 104 3.57 19.73 -5.73
N GLY A 105 2.67 19.25 -4.86
CA GLY A 105 1.22 19.30 -5.09
C GLY A 105 0.65 20.72 -5.13
N ARG A 106 1.17 21.65 -4.31
CA ARG A 106 0.80 23.08 -4.38
C ARG A 106 1.19 23.69 -5.73
N ARG A 107 2.44 23.51 -6.17
CA ARG A 107 2.94 24.05 -7.45
C ARG A 107 2.16 23.50 -8.64
N LEU A 108 1.85 22.19 -8.64
CA LEU A 108 1.03 21.58 -9.69
C LEU A 108 -0.39 22.16 -9.73
N ARG A 109 -1.09 22.22 -8.58
CA ARG A 109 -2.43 22.79 -8.50
C ARG A 109 -2.46 24.24 -8.97
N ASP A 110 -1.49 25.04 -8.57
CA ASP A 110 -1.43 26.45 -8.96
C ASP A 110 -1.10 26.64 -10.44
N ALA A 111 -0.25 25.79 -11.01
CA ALA A 111 0.04 25.80 -12.44
C ALA A 111 -1.21 25.46 -13.26
N VAL A 112 -1.92 24.40 -12.90
CA VAL A 112 -3.18 24.03 -13.58
C VAL A 112 -4.25 25.10 -13.36
N ARG A 113 -4.39 25.66 -12.14
CA ARG A 113 -5.34 26.75 -11.87
C ARG A 113 -5.12 27.92 -12.82
N ARG A 114 -3.87 28.36 -12.99
CA ARG A 114 -3.53 29.48 -13.88
C ARG A 114 -3.91 29.19 -15.33
N GLU A 115 -3.71 27.97 -15.80
CA GLU A 115 -4.14 27.58 -17.15
C GLU A 115 -5.67 27.61 -17.27
N LEU A 116 -6.36 27.07 -16.26
CA LEU A 116 -7.82 26.97 -16.28
C LEU A 116 -8.53 28.32 -16.17
N THR A 117 -7.98 29.26 -15.40
CA THR A 117 -8.58 30.59 -15.16
C THR A 117 -7.94 31.71 -15.99
N SER A 118 -7.10 31.36 -16.97
CA SER A 118 -6.47 32.35 -17.85
C SER A 118 -7.53 33.16 -18.62
N ARG A 119 -7.26 34.44 -18.90
CA ARG A 119 -8.23 35.39 -19.48
C ARG A 119 -8.80 34.97 -20.84
N ALA A 120 -8.14 34.04 -21.54
CA ALA A 120 -8.64 33.45 -22.78
C ALA A 120 -9.86 32.55 -22.55
N ASN A 121 -10.08 32.08 -21.32
CA ASN A 121 -11.02 31.02 -20.97
C ASN A 121 -12.06 31.56 -19.97
N ARG A 122 -13.28 31.82 -20.45
CA ARG A 122 -14.41 32.32 -19.63
C ARG A 122 -15.23 31.22 -18.95
N GLU A 123 -14.89 29.95 -19.19
CA GLU A 123 -15.68 28.82 -18.72
C GLU A 123 -15.46 28.52 -17.22
N PHE A 124 -14.23 28.62 -16.75
CA PHE A 124 -13.93 28.57 -15.32
C PHE A 124 -13.84 29.99 -14.76
N GLY A 125 -14.80 30.34 -13.89
CA GLY A 125 -14.67 31.50 -13.02
C GLY A 125 -13.59 31.30 -11.94
N SER A 126 -13.47 32.24 -11.00
CA SER A 126 -12.55 32.14 -9.86
C SER A 126 -12.86 30.97 -8.90
N ASN A 127 -14.01 30.31 -9.06
CA ASN A 127 -14.52 29.26 -8.17
C ASN A 127 -14.13 27.82 -8.58
N VAL A 128 -12.98 27.64 -9.25
CA VAL A 128 -12.49 26.29 -9.58
C VAL A 128 -11.85 25.60 -8.38
N HIS A 129 -12.31 24.40 -8.05
CA HIS A 129 -11.76 23.58 -6.98
C HIS A 129 -10.85 22.52 -7.58
N ILE A 130 -9.55 22.60 -7.27
CA ILE A 130 -8.54 21.68 -7.80
C ILE A 130 -8.01 20.82 -6.67
N VAL A 131 -8.13 19.51 -6.82
CA VAL A 131 -7.64 18.50 -5.87
C VAL A 131 -6.60 17.60 -6.55
N ILE A 132 -5.66 17.11 -5.76
CA ILE A 132 -4.67 16.12 -6.19
C ILE A 132 -5.19 14.76 -5.71
N ALA A 133 -5.40 13.83 -6.64
CA ALA A 133 -5.59 12.42 -6.34
C ALA A 133 -4.25 11.72 -6.55
N GLY A 134 -3.52 11.49 -5.45
CA GLY A 134 -2.27 10.73 -5.46
C GLY A 134 -2.49 9.24 -5.69
N LEU A 135 -1.41 8.50 -5.93
CA LEU A 135 -1.43 7.04 -6.08
C LEU A 135 -2.49 6.52 -7.08
N THR A 136 -2.72 7.26 -8.17
CA THR A 136 -3.79 6.96 -9.13
C THR A 136 -3.23 6.32 -10.41
N ASN A 137 -3.93 5.32 -10.94
CA ASN A 137 -3.63 4.56 -12.17
C ASN A 137 -2.37 3.68 -12.14
N THR A 138 -1.24 4.20 -11.68
CA THR A 138 0.01 3.44 -11.44
C THR A 138 0.81 4.10 -10.32
N TYR A 139 1.97 3.54 -10.00
CA TYR A 139 2.84 4.04 -8.93
C TYR A 139 4.28 4.23 -9.43
N SER A 140 4.77 5.47 -9.32
CA SER A 140 6.12 5.88 -9.72
C SER A 140 6.91 6.51 -8.56
N GLN A 141 6.69 6.01 -7.34
CA GLN A 141 7.32 6.53 -6.12
C GLN A 141 6.96 8.02 -5.87
N TYR A 142 7.93 8.80 -5.37
CA TYR A 142 7.73 10.16 -4.90
C TYR A 142 7.97 11.20 -5.99
N VAL A 143 7.41 12.39 -5.77
CA VAL A 143 7.67 13.59 -6.56
C VAL A 143 7.93 14.76 -5.61
N THR A 144 9.19 15.17 -5.53
CA THR A 144 9.60 16.37 -4.80
C THR A 144 9.68 17.59 -5.73
N THR A 145 9.71 18.78 -5.13
CA THR A 145 10.22 19.96 -5.82
C THR A 145 11.71 19.83 -6.13
N PHE A 146 12.24 20.68 -7.01
CA PHE A 146 13.66 20.71 -7.32
C PHE A 146 14.49 20.99 -6.06
N GLU A 147 14.02 21.89 -5.21
CA GLU A 147 14.67 22.34 -3.98
C GLU A 147 14.68 21.24 -2.91
N GLU A 148 13.54 20.59 -2.71
CA GLU A 148 13.44 19.40 -1.83
C GLU A 148 14.31 18.25 -2.35
N TYR A 149 14.40 18.07 -3.68
CA TYR A 149 15.24 17.04 -4.30
C TYR A 149 16.73 17.23 -3.94
N GLN A 150 17.22 18.47 -3.88
CA GLN A 150 18.62 18.74 -3.56
C GLN A 150 19.02 18.19 -2.18
N MET A 151 18.07 18.10 -1.25
CA MET A 151 18.33 17.64 0.11
C MET A 151 18.48 16.12 0.22
N GLN A 152 18.09 15.35 -0.80
CA GLN A 152 18.19 13.88 -0.85
C GLN A 152 17.74 13.16 0.43
N ARG A 153 16.64 13.62 1.03
CA ARG A 153 15.87 12.83 1.99
C ARG A 153 15.16 11.67 1.28
N TYR A 154 14.40 10.86 2.02
CA TYR A 154 13.73 9.67 1.46
C TYR A 154 12.95 9.99 0.18
N GLU A 155 12.16 11.06 0.17
CA GLU A 155 11.30 11.45 -0.94
C GLU A 155 12.14 11.94 -2.15
N GLY A 156 13.23 12.68 -1.89
CA GLY A 156 14.15 13.16 -2.92
C GLY A 156 14.94 12.02 -3.57
N ALA A 157 15.40 11.05 -2.77
CA ALA A 157 16.03 9.83 -3.28
C ALA A 157 15.05 8.92 -4.01
N SER A 158 13.76 8.98 -3.66
CA SER A 158 12.69 8.21 -4.30
C SER A 158 12.03 8.93 -5.48
N THR A 159 12.47 10.15 -5.82
CA THR A 159 11.98 10.87 -7.02
C THR A 159 12.68 10.34 -8.26
N LEU A 160 12.08 9.33 -8.90
CA LEU A 160 12.75 8.44 -9.86
C LEU A 160 13.41 9.15 -11.04
N TYR A 161 12.73 10.11 -11.67
CA TYR A 161 13.14 10.67 -12.97
C TYR A 161 13.99 11.93 -12.88
N GLY A 162 14.68 12.09 -11.74
CA GLY A 162 15.64 13.18 -11.51
C GLY A 162 15.02 14.47 -10.97
N PRO A 163 15.84 15.54 -10.83
CA PRO A 163 15.46 16.78 -10.16
C PRO A 163 14.31 17.55 -10.83
N HIS A 164 14.05 17.28 -12.12
CA HIS A 164 13.02 17.95 -12.92
C HIS A 164 11.73 17.13 -13.08
N THR A 165 11.56 16.06 -12.31
CA THR A 165 10.35 15.23 -12.34
C THR A 165 9.07 16.05 -12.15
N LEU A 166 9.01 16.95 -11.15
CA LEU A 166 7.86 17.82 -10.94
C LEU A 166 7.63 18.78 -12.12
N SER A 167 8.69 19.33 -12.71
CA SER A 167 8.57 20.22 -13.86
C SER A 167 7.94 19.52 -15.06
N ALA A 168 8.31 18.25 -15.30
CA ALA A 168 7.71 17.43 -16.33
C ALA A 168 6.21 17.17 -16.06
N TYR A 169 5.85 16.82 -14.82
CA TYR A 169 4.43 16.70 -14.45
C TYR A 169 3.66 17.99 -14.66
N ILE A 170 4.17 19.13 -14.19
CA ILE A 170 3.54 20.43 -14.41
C ILE A 170 3.34 20.68 -15.90
N GLN A 171 4.35 20.40 -16.73
CA GLN A 171 4.24 20.56 -18.18
C GLN A 171 3.10 19.71 -18.77
N GLU A 172 3.04 18.42 -18.47
CA GLU A 172 2.02 17.54 -19.05
C GLU A 172 0.61 17.87 -18.55
N PHE A 173 0.45 18.18 -17.26
CA PHE A 173 -0.85 18.58 -16.72
C PHE A 173 -1.34 19.93 -17.27
N LYS A 174 -0.43 20.86 -17.57
CA LYS A 174 -0.78 22.09 -18.28
C LYS A 174 -1.29 21.81 -19.69
N LYS A 175 -0.66 20.88 -20.43
CA LYS A 175 -1.15 20.44 -21.76
C LYS A 175 -2.55 19.83 -21.66
N LEU A 176 -2.77 18.94 -20.70
CA LEU A 176 -4.09 18.35 -20.46
C LEU A 176 -5.15 19.40 -20.11
N ALA A 177 -4.81 20.36 -19.24
CA ALA A 177 -5.72 21.44 -18.84
C ALA A 177 -6.10 22.35 -20.03
N ALA A 178 -5.11 22.69 -20.88
CA ALA A 178 -5.35 23.47 -22.09
C ALA A 178 -6.23 22.71 -23.10
N ALA A 179 -5.97 21.42 -23.31
CA ALA A 179 -6.78 20.58 -24.19
C ALA A 179 -8.22 20.43 -23.68
N LEU A 180 -8.40 20.24 -22.37
CA LEU A 180 -9.69 20.11 -21.72
C LEU A 180 -10.59 21.34 -21.94
N ILE A 181 -10.05 22.55 -21.79
CA ILE A 181 -10.83 23.77 -22.04
C ILE A 181 -10.99 24.04 -23.53
N GLY A 182 -9.97 23.76 -24.34
CA GLY A 182 -10.03 23.96 -25.77
C GLY A 182 -10.95 22.97 -26.50
N GLY A 183 -11.44 21.92 -25.82
CA GLY A 183 -12.21 20.85 -26.46
C GLY A 183 -11.38 20.02 -27.44
N HIS A 184 -10.06 19.98 -27.26
CA HIS A 184 -9.14 19.26 -28.14
C HIS A 184 -8.83 17.87 -27.59
N SER A 185 -8.61 16.92 -28.50
CA SER A 185 -8.03 15.61 -28.16
C SER A 185 -6.54 15.73 -27.85
N VAL A 186 -6.04 14.87 -26.96
CA VAL A 186 -4.62 14.69 -26.68
C VAL A 186 -4.13 13.40 -27.33
N GLU A 187 -2.85 13.35 -27.70
CA GLU A 187 -2.24 12.12 -28.23
C GLU A 187 -2.27 11.01 -27.17
N THR A 188 -2.61 9.79 -27.58
CA THR A 188 -2.84 8.65 -26.67
C THR A 188 -1.59 8.20 -25.91
N GLY A 189 -0.39 8.58 -26.37
CA GLY A 189 0.87 8.09 -25.81
C GLY A 189 1.09 6.59 -26.07
N PRO A 190 2.27 6.06 -25.71
CA PRO A 190 2.55 4.63 -25.83
C PRO A 190 1.78 3.84 -24.76
N PRO A 191 1.28 2.62 -25.07
CA PRO A 191 0.65 1.76 -24.08
C PRO A 191 1.69 1.19 -23.11
N PRO A 192 1.35 0.98 -21.82
CA PRO A 192 2.25 0.31 -20.87
C PRO A 192 2.44 -1.17 -21.23
N PRO A 193 3.57 -1.78 -20.87
CA PRO A 193 3.82 -3.20 -21.12
C PRO A 193 2.91 -4.10 -20.24
N ASP A 194 2.48 -5.23 -20.79
CA ASP A 194 1.83 -6.30 -20.03
C ASP A 194 2.88 -7.29 -19.49
N LEU A 195 2.90 -7.47 -18.17
CA LEU A 195 3.86 -8.31 -17.45
C LEU A 195 3.18 -9.44 -16.66
N LEU A 196 1.87 -9.69 -16.83
CA LEU A 196 1.12 -10.67 -16.02
C LEU A 196 1.73 -12.07 -16.08
N ASP A 197 2.08 -12.56 -17.27
CA ASP A 197 2.65 -13.91 -17.47
C ASP A 197 4.16 -14.01 -17.15
N LYS A 198 4.77 -12.91 -16.68
CA LYS A 198 6.22 -12.83 -16.42
C LYS A 198 6.55 -12.72 -14.93
N GLN A 199 5.55 -12.68 -14.06
CA GLN A 199 5.75 -12.44 -12.63
C GLN A 199 6.50 -13.61 -11.98
N ILE A 200 7.60 -13.29 -11.29
CA ILE A 200 8.38 -14.26 -10.51
C ILE A 200 7.98 -14.12 -9.04
N SER A 201 7.53 -15.21 -8.42
CA SER A 201 7.25 -15.27 -6.99
C SER A 201 8.28 -16.14 -6.28
N LEU A 202 9.01 -15.55 -5.32
CA LEU A 202 9.92 -16.27 -4.41
C LEU A 202 9.24 -16.62 -3.08
N LEU A 203 7.95 -16.29 -2.93
CA LEU A 203 7.19 -16.59 -1.74
C LEU A 203 6.78 -18.06 -1.75
N THR A 204 7.26 -18.83 -0.79
CA THR A 204 6.91 -20.25 -0.68
C THR A 204 5.39 -20.43 -0.55
N PRO A 205 4.77 -21.30 -1.36
CA PRO A 205 3.33 -21.57 -1.26
C PRO A 205 2.99 -22.21 0.09
N VAL A 206 1.71 -22.21 0.45
CA VAL A 206 1.24 -23.06 1.55
C VAL A 206 1.35 -24.52 1.10
N LEU A 207 2.15 -25.31 1.81
CA LEU A 207 2.36 -26.73 1.48
C LEU A 207 1.25 -27.59 2.06
N LEU A 208 0.97 -27.43 3.35
CA LEU A 208 0.13 -28.28 4.17
C LEU A 208 -0.19 -27.54 5.49
N ASP A 209 -1.39 -27.73 6.01
CA ASP A 209 -1.75 -27.39 7.39
C ASP A 209 -2.02 -28.66 8.20
N MET A 210 -1.66 -28.64 9.49
CA MET A 210 -1.90 -29.73 10.42
C MET A 210 -2.35 -29.22 11.77
N THR A 211 -3.06 -30.07 12.51
CA THR A 211 -3.36 -29.93 13.93
C THR A 211 -2.61 -30.99 14.75
N PRO A 212 -2.56 -30.89 16.10
CA PRO A 212 -2.17 -32.00 16.95
C PRO A 212 -3.08 -33.22 16.79
N SER A 213 -2.61 -34.38 17.21
CA SER A 213 -3.45 -35.58 17.23
C SER A 213 -4.68 -35.38 18.12
N GLY A 214 -5.86 -35.75 17.61
CA GLY A 214 -7.14 -35.61 18.32
C GLY A 214 -7.73 -34.20 18.34
N VAL A 215 -7.15 -33.26 17.59
CA VAL A 215 -7.63 -31.88 17.47
C VAL A 215 -8.03 -31.60 16.02
N ASN A 216 -9.16 -30.93 15.82
CA ASN A 216 -9.63 -30.49 14.51
C ASN A 216 -9.34 -29.00 14.28
N PHE A 217 -9.34 -28.58 13.01
CA PHE A 217 -9.31 -27.15 12.71
C PHE A 217 -10.60 -26.48 13.21
N GLY A 218 -10.47 -25.32 13.83
CA GLY A 218 -11.57 -24.64 14.52
C GLY A 218 -11.71 -25.02 15.99
N ASP A 219 -10.99 -26.02 16.50
CA ASP A 219 -11.01 -26.31 17.93
C ASP A 219 -10.35 -25.18 18.74
N VAL A 220 -10.94 -24.87 19.90
CA VAL A 220 -10.42 -23.84 20.81
C VAL A 220 -9.16 -24.36 21.50
N LYS A 221 -8.05 -23.64 21.34
CA LYS A 221 -6.79 -23.88 22.06
C LYS A 221 -6.75 -23.16 23.41
N THR A 222 -7.28 -21.95 23.46
CA THR A 222 -7.36 -21.13 24.67
C THR A 222 -8.68 -20.38 24.63
N ASP A 223 -9.57 -20.74 25.54
CA ASP A 223 -10.93 -20.21 25.60
C ASP A 223 -11.05 -19.06 26.61
N VAL A 224 -12.19 -18.39 26.61
CA VAL A 224 -12.60 -17.50 27.70
C VAL A 224 -12.78 -18.28 29.01
N PRO A 225 -12.60 -17.66 30.18
CA PRO A 225 -12.92 -18.31 31.45
C PRO A 225 -14.40 -18.71 31.52
N LEU A 226 -14.67 -19.88 32.11
CA LEU A 226 -16.03 -20.36 32.32
C LEU A 226 -16.86 -19.36 33.13
N ASN A 227 -18.09 -19.09 32.68
CA ASN A 227 -19.02 -18.14 33.31
C ASN A 227 -18.44 -16.72 33.47
N SER A 228 -17.60 -16.30 32.53
CA SER A 228 -17.00 -14.97 32.53
C SER A 228 -18.03 -13.87 32.22
N THR A 229 -17.86 -12.74 32.90
CA THR A 229 -18.56 -11.48 32.63
C THR A 229 -17.51 -10.41 32.38
N PHE A 230 -17.64 -9.74 31.25
CA PHE A 230 -16.79 -8.64 30.81
C PHE A 230 -17.57 -7.34 30.79
N LYS A 231 -16.88 -6.23 30.95
CA LYS A 231 -17.42 -4.89 30.83
C LYS A 231 -17.03 -4.29 29.49
N ARG A 232 -17.76 -3.27 29.06
CA ARG A 232 -17.31 -2.38 27.99
C ARG A 232 -15.91 -1.86 28.29
N GLY A 233 -15.06 -1.84 27.26
CA GLY A 233 -13.64 -1.51 27.36
C GLY A 233 -12.72 -2.70 27.63
N ASP A 234 -13.23 -3.83 28.14
CA ASP A 234 -12.44 -5.03 28.38
C ASP A 234 -11.99 -5.69 27.07
N MET A 235 -10.94 -6.52 27.17
CA MET A 235 -10.39 -7.30 26.07
C MET A 235 -10.78 -8.77 26.24
N VAL A 236 -11.53 -9.30 25.27
CA VAL A 236 -11.81 -10.73 25.15
C VAL A 236 -10.82 -11.33 24.16
N THR A 237 -10.12 -12.39 24.57
CA THR A 237 -9.14 -13.08 23.71
C THR A 237 -9.44 -14.57 23.65
N VAL A 238 -9.58 -15.11 22.45
CA VAL A 238 -9.77 -16.55 22.19
C VAL A 238 -8.76 -16.99 21.15
N THR A 239 -8.16 -18.17 21.33
CA THR A 239 -7.23 -18.75 20.35
C THR A 239 -7.73 -20.10 19.86
N PHE A 240 -7.75 -20.28 18.54
CA PHE A 240 -8.18 -21.48 17.84
C PHE A 240 -6.98 -22.17 17.17
N TRP A 241 -7.06 -23.50 17.05
CA TRP A 241 -6.24 -24.24 16.10
C TRP A 241 -6.72 -23.91 14.68
N SER A 242 -5.82 -23.38 13.86
CA SER A 242 -6.17 -22.80 12.56
C SER A 242 -5.14 -23.17 11.49
N ALA A 243 -5.38 -22.70 10.28
CA ALA A 243 -4.60 -22.92 9.07
C ALA A 243 -4.09 -21.59 8.50
N CYS A 244 -3.22 -21.64 7.49
CA CYS A 244 -2.70 -20.43 6.85
C CYS A 244 -3.80 -19.65 6.10
N PRO A 245 -4.02 -18.35 6.37
CA PRO A 245 -5.04 -17.54 5.68
C PRO A 245 -4.75 -17.31 4.20
N ARG A 246 -3.59 -17.77 3.69
CA ARG A 246 -3.30 -17.75 2.25
C ARG A 246 -4.01 -18.86 1.48
N ASN A 247 -4.67 -19.80 2.16
CA ASN A 247 -5.43 -20.87 1.51
C ASN A 247 -6.72 -20.37 0.87
N ASP A 248 -7.37 -19.40 1.49
CA ASP A 248 -8.55 -18.71 1.00
C ASP A 248 -8.54 -17.33 1.64
N LEU A 249 -8.71 -16.27 0.84
CA LEU A 249 -8.70 -14.89 1.32
C LEU A 249 -9.97 -14.53 2.09
N MET A 250 -11.03 -15.34 1.97
CA MET A 250 -12.37 -15.06 2.54
C MET A 250 -12.93 -13.72 2.06
N THR A 251 -12.70 -13.35 0.80
CA THR A 251 -13.22 -12.10 0.21
C THR A 251 -14.75 -12.06 0.29
N GLU A 252 -15.31 -10.94 0.75
CA GLU A 252 -16.74 -10.78 1.12
C GLU A 252 -17.23 -11.74 2.21
N GLY A 253 -16.31 -12.37 2.93
CA GLY A 253 -16.55 -13.18 4.13
C GLY A 253 -15.79 -12.59 5.33
N THR A 254 -15.52 -13.42 6.33
CA THR A 254 -14.81 -13.01 7.55
C THR A 254 -14.00 -14.15 8.15
N TYR A 255 -12.87 -13.85 8.80
CA TYR A 255 -12.12 -14.81 9.63
C TYR A 255 -12.58 -14.83 11.08
N ALA A 256 -13.24 -13.77 11.56
CA ALA A 256 -13.58 -13.59 12.96
C ALA A 256 -14.92 -12.88 13.09
N LEU A 257 -15.83 -13.47 13.87
CA LEU A 257 -17.16 -12.91 14.10
C LEU A 257 -17.50 -12.95 15.58
N VAL A 258 -17.93 -11.83 16.13
CA VAL A 258 -18.60 -11.77 17.43
C VAL A 258 -20.10 -11.91 17.17
N GLU A 259 -20.72 -12.87 17.84
CA GLU A 259 -22.16 -13.06 17.79
C GLU A 259 -22.77 -12.76 19.15
N ILE A 260 -23.99 -12.21 19.14
CA ILE A 260 -24.84 -12.04 20.33
C ILE A 260 -25.99 -13.04 20.29
N LEU A 261 -26.30 -13.63 21.44
CA LEU A 261 -27.44 -14.53 21.59
C LEU A 261 -28.74 -13.74 21.74
N GLN A 262 -29.62 -13.86 20.75
CA GLN A 262 -31.00 -13.34 20.76
C GLN A 262 -32.00 -14.47 21.02
N ASP A 263 -33.13 -14.12 21.64
CA ASP A 263 -34.25 -15.02 21.94
C ASP A 263 -33.85 -16.36 22.61
N LYS A 264 -32.74 -16.33 23.36
CA LYS A 264 -32.13 -17.47 24.07
C LYS A 264 -31.71 -18.65 23.17
N LYS A 265 -31.80 -18.53 21.84
CA LYS A 265 -31.55 -19.65 20.91
C LYS A 265 -30.81 -19.26 19.64
N THR A 266 -30.90 -18.01 19.21
CA THR A 266 -30.40 -17.58 17.90
C THR A 266 -29.15 -16.74 18.09
N TRP A 267 -28.04 -17.16 17.51
CA TRP A 267 -26.83 -16.34 17.44
C TRP A 267 -26.92 -15.42 16.23
N VAL A 268 -26.70 -14.13 16.47
CA VAL A 268 -26.77 -13.09 15.44
C VAL A 268 -25.41 -12.38 15.36
N PRO A 269 -24.86 -12.16 14.16
CA PRO A 269 -23.65 -11.36 13.95
C PRO A 269 -23.77 -9.97 14.60
N ALA A 270 -22.74 -9.56 15.33
CA ALA A 270 -22.67 -8.25 15.98
C ALA A 270 -21.44 -7.44 15.56
N TYR A 271 -20.29 -8.11 15.39
CA TYR A 271 -19.06 -7.50 14.89
C TYR A 271 -18.28 -8.50 14.05
N ASP A 272 -17.60 -8.05 12.99
CA ASP A 272 -16.72 -8.88 12.17
C ASP A 272 -15.30 -8.28 12.09
N ASP A 273 -14.43 -8.84 11.25
CA ASP A 273 -13.04 -8.41 11.11
C ASP A 273 -12.82 -7.15 10.26
N ASP A 274 -13.90 -6.48 9.80
CA ASP A 274 -13.86 -5.09 9.31
C ASP A 274 -14.11 -4.08 10.45
N ASP A 275 -14.63 -4.53 11.61
CA ASP A 275 -14.76 -3.68 12.78
C ASP A 275 -13.43 -3.44 13.49
N PHE A 276 -13.06 -2.17 13.71
CA PHE A 276 -11.84 -1.77 14.44
C PHE A 276 -11.66 -2.43 15.82
N CYS A 277 -12.76 -2.83 16.46
CA CYS A 277 -12.74 -3.45 17.78
C CYS A 277 -12.38 -4.94 17.75
N LEU A 278 -12.45 -5.61 16.59
CA LEU A 278 -12.16 -7.03 16.44
C LEU A 278 -10.87 -7.21 15.65
N ARG A 279 -9.98 -8.07 16.15
CA ARG A 279 -8.67 -8.32 15.52
C ARG A 279 -8.45 -9.79 15.33
N PHE A 280 -8.23 -10.19 14.09
CA PHE A 280 -7.72 -11.50 13.74
C PHE A 280 -6.19 -11.49 13.66
N LYS A 281 -5.54 -12.33 14.48
CA LYS A 281 -4.08 -12.49 14.49
C LYS A 281 -3.70 -13.93 14.16
N TRP A 282 -3.03 -14.10 13.04
CA TRP A 282 -2.50 -15.40 12.65
C TRP A 282 -1.06 -15.60 13.12
N SER A 283 -0.73 -16.76 13.68
CA SER A 283 0.63 -17.09 14.11
C SER A 283 0.95 -18.57 13.97
N ARG A 284 2.25 -18.90 13.97
CA ARG A 284 2.77 -20.27 13.96
C ARG A 284 3.91 -20.38 15.00
N PRO A 285 4.13 -21.54 15.63
CA PRO A 285 5.18 -21.72 16.63
C PRO A 285 6.60 -21.62 16.04
N GLY A 286 6.73 -21.77 14.73
CA GLY A 286 7.99 -21.56 14.00
C GLY A 286 7.73 -21.42 12.50
N LYS A 287 8.65 -20.78 11.76
CA LYS A 287 8.46 -20.36 10.35
C LYS A 287 7.97 -21.46 9.41
N LEU A 288 8.42 -22.70 9.60
CA LEU A 288 8.06 -23.85 8.77
C LEU A 288 7.07 -24.83 9.45
N SER A 289 6.50 -24.45 10.58
CA SER A 289 5.52 -25.32 11.24
C SER A 289 4.26 -25.46 10.38
N PRO A 290 3.76 -26.69 10.17
CA PRO A 290 2.46 -26.91 9.53
C PRO A 290 1.29 -26.60 10.49
N ARG A 291 1.58 -26.34 11.77
CA ARG A 291 0.58 -25.99 12.78
C ARG A 291 0.50 -24.48 12.92
N SER A 292 -0.70 -23.94 13.00
CA SER A 292 -0.92 -22.52 13.23
C SER A 292 -2.10 -22.24 14.16
N TYR A 293 -2.17 -20.98 14.58
CA TYR A 293 -3.15 -20.48 15.51
C TYR A 293 -3.82 -19.24 14.94
N ALA A 294 -5.12 -19.10 15.19
CA ALA A 294 -5.86 -17.85 15.03
C ALA A 294 -6.20 -17.32 16.42
N THR A 295 -5.62 -16.18 16.79
CA THR A 295 -5.97 -15.46 18.02
C THR A 295 -6.91 -14.33 17.65
N ILE A 296 -8.12 -14.36 18.17
CA ILE A 296 -9.14 -13.33 17.99
C ILE A 296 -9.18 -12.48 19.26
N GLU A 297 -9.02 -11.18 19.10
CA GLU A 297 -9.11 -10.19 20.18
C GLU A 297 -10.28 -9.24 19.91
N TRP A 298 -11.24 -9.19 20.83
CA TRP A 298 -12.37 -8.27 20.77
C TRP A 298 -12.29 -7.25 21.90
N ARG A 299 -12.06 -5.98 21.56
CA ARG A 299 -12.13 -4.86 22.50
C ARG A 299 -13.55 -4.39 22.59
N ILE A 300 -14.26 -4.79 23.63
CA ILE A 300 -15.69 -4.53 23.74
C ILE A 300 -15.94 -3.02 23.64
N PRO A 301 -16.62 -2.52 22.58
CA PRO A 301 -16.82 -1.09 22.41
C PRO A 301 -17.85 -0.57 23.42
N GLU A 302 -17.83 0.73 23.69
CA GLU A 302 -18.81 1.37 24.58
C GLU A 302 -20.25 1.25 24.06
N SER A 303 -20.42 1.09 22.75
CA SER A 303 -21.72 0.85 22.11
C SER A 303 -22.19 -0.60 22.17
N ALA A 304 -21.41 -1.53 22.72
CA ALA A 304 -21.77 -2.94 22.79
C ALA A 304 -23.07 -3.14 23.57
N VAL A 305 -23.98 -3.93 22.99
CA VAL A 305 -25.23 -4.34 23.63
C VAL A 305 -24.89 -5.30 24.77
N SER A 306 -25.45 -5.08 25.96
CA SER A 306 -25.28 -6.03 27.06
C SER A 306 -25.99 -7.34 26.73
N GLY A 307 -25.33 -8.48 26.96
CA GLY A 307 -25.88 -9.78 26.59
C GLY A 307 -24.85 -10.89 26.56
N VAL A 308 -25.31 -12.07 26.15
CA VAL A 308 -24.44 -13.24 26.00
C VAL A 308 -23.83 -13.23 24.59
N HIS A 309 -22.52 -13.27 24.52
CA HIS A 309 -21.74 -13.24 23.29
C HIS A 309 -20.91 -14.51 23.12
N ARG A 310 -20.47 -14.77 21.90
CA ARG A 310 -19.41 -15.74 21.59
C ARG A 310 -18.57 -15.24 20.43
N ILE A 311 -17.38 -15.80 20.28
CA ILE A 311 -16.49 -15.56 19.15
C ILE A 311 -16.50 -16.79 18.24
N ASN A 312 -16.77 -16.58 16.96
CA ASN A 312 -16.59 -17.56 15.91
C ASN A 312 -15.35 -17.26 15.08
N HIS A 313 -14.66 -18.30 14.66
CA HIS A 313 -13.53 -18.27 13.75
C HIS A 313 -13.86 -19.07 12.50
N PHE A 314 -13.59 -18.52 11.32
CA PHE A 314 -13.68 -19.21 10.04
C PHE A 314 -12.30 -19.29 9.40
N GLY A 315 -12.03 -20.39 8.71
CA GLY A 315 -10.78 -20.54 7.98
C GLY A 315 -10.82 -21.68 6.97
N ALA A 316 -9.74 -21.79 6.21
CA ALA A 316 -9.57 -22.80 5.17
C ALA A 316 -8.24 -23.52 5.36
N SER A 317 -8.30 -24.85 5.47
CA SER A 317 -7.13 -25.71 5.71
C SER A 317 -6.71 -26.43 4.44
N LYS A 318 -5.40 -26.57 4.22
CA LYS A 318 -4.86 -27.33 3.10
C LYS A 318 -4.42 -28.72 3.54
N GLY A 319 -5.13 -29.73 3.05
CA GLY A 319 -4.80 -31.13 3.30
C GLY A 319 -3.55 -31.61 2.56
N LEU A 320 -3.10 -32.83 2.87
CA LEU A 320 -1.89 -33.44 2.30
C LEU A 320 -1.91 -33.54 0.76
N PHE A 321 -3.09 -33.73 0.16
CA PHE A 321 -3.28 -33.80 -1.29
C PHE A 321 -3.58 -32.44 -1.94
N GLY A 322 -3.45 -31.36 -1.17
CA GLY A 322 -3.65 -29.99 -1.65
C GLY A 322 -5.09 -29.50 -1.69
N SER A 323 -6.08 -30.33 -1.33
CA SER A 323 -7.48 -29.92 -1.20
C SER A 323 -7.65 -28.88 -0.09
N ILE A 324 -8.48 -27.87 -0.36
CA ILE A 324 -8.86 -26.84 0.60
C ILE A 324 -10.18 -27.23 1.26
N HIS A 325 -10.20 -27.20 2.60
CA HIS A 325 -11.38 -27.51 3.42
C HIS A 325 -11.67 -26.38 4.38
N HIS A 326 -12.84 -25.76 4.24
CA HIS A 326 -13.33 -24.75 5.16
C HIS A 326 -13.75 -25.37 6.49
N PHE A 327 -13.54 -24.61 7.57
CA PHE A 327 -13.92 -24.99 8.92
C PHE A 327 -14.43 -23.78 9.70
N THR A 328 -15.13 -24.07 10.79
CA THR A 328 -15.61 -23.08 11.74
C THR A 328 -15.34 -23.55 13.16
N GLY A 329 -14.94 -22.62 14.02
CA GLY A 329 -14.78 -22.81 15.45
C GLY A 329 -15.58 -21.81 16.24
N SER A 330 -16.11 -22.20 17.40
CA SER A 330 -16.83 -21.30 18.31
C SER A 330 -16.20 -21.36 19.69
N SER A 331 -16.01 -20.20 20.33
CA SER A 331 -15.63 -20.10 21.74
C SER A 331 -16.78 -20.54 22.65
N SER A 332 -16.47 -20.73 23.93
CA SER A 332 -17.50 -20.70 24.97
C SER A 332 -18.21 -19.35 24.98
N ALA A 333 -19.47 -19.34 25.43
CA ALA A 333 -20.25 -18.12 25.59
C ALA A 333 -19.83 -17.35 26.84
N PHE A 334 -19.91 -16.01 26.78
CA PHE A 334 -19.56 -15.11 27.88
C PHE A 334 -20.53 -13.92 27.93
N VAL A 335 -20.61 -13.26 29.08
CA VAL A 335 -21.54 -12.13 29.28
C VAL A 335 -20.81 -10.81 29.10
N VAL A 336 -21.45 -9.84 28.45
CA VAL A 336 -21.04 -8.44 28.39
C VAL A 336 -22.07 -7.61 29.16
N VAL A 337 -21.62 -6.77 30.10
CA VAL A 337 -22.48 -5.87 30.91
C VAL A 337 -22.22 -4.39 30.67
#